data_AF-K3ZTY8-F1
#
_entry.id   AF-K3ZTY8-F1
#
_cell.length_a   1.000
_cell.length_b   1.000
_cell.length_c   1.000
_cell.angle_alpha   90.00
_cell.angle_beta   90.00
_cell.angle_gamma   90.00
#
_symmetry.space_group_name_H-M   'P 1'
#
loop_
_entity.id
_entity.type
_entity.pdbx_description
1 polymer ?
#
loop_
_entity_poly.entity_id
_entity_poly.type
_entity_poly.pdbx_seq_one_letter_code
_entity_poly.pdbx_strand_id
1 'polypeptide(L)'
;MGGGGLRRRGADRPVPLALLLVLVAAAGKGKQGAHAGSSSSGRLQFRRDSGTFKVVQVADMHYADGRTTGCEDVPPSQVAGCSDLNTTAFLYRVFRAEDPDLVIFTGDNIYGADSTDAAKSMDAAIAPAIDMKLPWAAVIGNHDQEGTLSREGVMRHLVGMKNSLSGLNPEGVEIDGYGNYNLEVSGVEGTSLAEKSVLNLYFLDSGDYSTVPSIKGYGWIKASQQVWFQQTSSSLQRKYMNENPKQKEPAPGLVFFHIPLPEFSSFTAVNFTGVKQEGISSASINSGFFASMVEAGDVRAAFIGHDHINDFCGKLSGIQLCYAGGFGYHAYGKAGWSRRARVVSVQLEKTYNGEWRGVKSIKTWKRLDDPHLSTIDSEVLWNRGSNGRRKKNPDGSNS
;
A
#
# COMPACT_ATOMS: atom_id res chain seq x y z
N MET A 1 64.89 -8.38 56.10
CA MET A 1 65.65 -7.36 56.87
C MET A 1 65.62 -6.05 56.09
N GLY A 2 65.27 -4.94 56.74
CA GLY A 2 65.42 -3.53 56.30
C GLY A 2 64.59 -3.12 55.08
N GLY A 3 63.71 -2.10 55.11
CA GLY A 3 63.84 -0.72 55.64
C GLY A 3 63.75 0.23 54.43
N GLY A 4 63.12 1.41 54.39
CA GLY A 4 62.37 2.27 55.31
C GLY A 4 62.04 3.57 54.52
N GLY A 5 61.17 4.45 55.05
CA GLY A 5 60.91 5.81 54.53
C GLY A 5 59.42 6.17 54.37
N LEU A 6 58.65 6.50 55.43
CA LEU A 6 58.47 7.80 56.12
C LEU A 6 57.83 8.98 55.32
N ARG A 7 56.59 9.35 55.72
CA ARG A 7 56.04 10.73 55.97
C ARG A 7 55.69 11.63 54.74
N ARG A 8 54.68 12.54 54.71
CA ARG A 8 53.71 13.10 55.69
C ARG A 8 52.73 14.11 55.00
N ARG A 9 51.66 14.50 55.74
CA ARG A 9 50.73 15.70 55.64
C ARG A 9 49.55 15.54 54.67
N GLY A 10 48.25 15.68 55.03
CA GLY A 10 47.57 16.44 56.10
C GLY A 10 47.12 17.81 55.56
N ALA A 11 45.99 18.45 55.86
CA ALA A 11 44.67 18.15 56.45
C ALA A 11 43.80 19.42 56.18
N ASP A 12 42.47 19.29 56.32
CA ASP A 12 41.50 20.33 56.78
C ASP A 12 40.86 21.41 55.87
N ARG A 13 39.57 21.62 56.23
CA ARG A 13 38.41 22.44 55.79
C ARG A 13 38.59 23.96 56.11
N PRO A 14 37.63 24.93 56.01
CA PRO A 14 36.16 24.92 55.75
C PRO A 14 35.58 26.10 54.90
N VAL A 15 34.24 26.23 54.90
CA VAL A 15 33.29 27.16 54.23
C VAL A 15 33.33 28.62 54.76
N PRO A 16 32.86 29.62 53.96
CA PRO A 16 31.87 30.57 54.50
C PRO A 16 30.71 31.00 53.55
N LEU A 17 29.58 31.35 54.21
CA LEU A 17 28.41 32.19 53.85
C LEU A 17 28.81 33.53 53.16
N ALA A 18 28.00 34.35 52.47
CA ALA A 18 26.58 34.46 52.09
C ALA A 18 26.46 35.62 51.06
N LEU A 19 25.45 35.66 50.18
CA LEU A 19 24.54 36.82 50.05
C LEU A 19 23.38 36.52 49.09
N LEU A 20 22.18 36.91 49.51
CA LEU A 20 20.90 36.80 48.81
C LEU A 20 20.77 37.94 47.78
N LEU A 21 20.26 37.65 46.58
CA LEU A 21 19.60 38.65 45.73
C LEU A 21 18.49 37.99 44.93
N VAL A 22 17.25 38.29 45.32
CA VAL A 22 16.02 37.96 44.61
C VAL A 22 15.88 38.97 43.47
N LEU A 23 15.84 38.49 42.22
CA LEU A 23 15.42 39.26 41.06
C LEU A 23 14.35 38.46 40.30
N VAL A 24 13.13 38.97 40.39
CA VAL A 24 11.99 38.60 39.56
C VAL A 24 12.29 39.07 38.13
N ALA A 25 12.31 38.15 37.17
CA ALA A 25 12.34 38.48 35.75
C ALA A 25 11.30 37.66 34.99
N ALA A 26 10.41 38.38 34.31
CA ALA A 26 9.21 37.91 33.65
C ALA A 26 9.48 36.91 32.52
N ALA A 27 8.60 35.92 32.41
CA ALA A 27 8.55 34.97 31.30
C ALA A 27 8.17 35.67 29.99
N GLY A 28 9.18 36.02 29.18
CA GLY A 28 9.01 36.39 27.77
C GLY A 28 8.97 35.13 26.91
N LYS A 29 7.82 34.85 26.28
CA LYS A 29 7.68 33.80 25.26
C LYS A 29 8.58 34.13 24.05
N GLY A 30 9.76 33.51 23.99
CA GLY A 30 10.59 33.49 22.79
C GLY A 30 9.96 32.57 21.74
N LYS A 31 9.45 33.16 20.65
CA LYS A 31 9.05 32.44 19.43
C LYS A 31 10.29 31.79 18.82
N GLN A 32 10.47 30.48 19.03
CA GLN A 32 11.27 29.69 18.12
C GLN A 32 10.48 29.55 16.81
N GLY A 33 11.04 30.12 15.74
CA GLY A 33 10.49 30.00 14.40
C GLY A 33 10.52 28.55 13.97
N ALA A 34 9.35 27.92 13.97
CA ALA A 34 9.13 26.73 13.19
C ALA A 34 9.39 27.09 11.73
N HIS A 35 10.41 26.47 11.12
CA HIS A 35 10.47 26.36 9.67
C HIS A 35 9.22 25.58 9.23
N ALA A 36 8.18 26.33 8.91
CA ALA A 36 7.02 25.85 8.18
C ALA A 36 7.50 25.49 6.76
N GLY A 37 8.05 24.29 6.62
CA GLY A 37 8.00 23.58 5.35
C GLY A 37 6.53 23.35 5.03
N SER A 38 6.01 24.14 4.10
CA SER A 38 4.71 23.91 3.48
C SER A 38 4.76 22.57 2.73
N SER A 39 4.37 21.49 3.38
CA SER A 39 3.89 20.28 2.72
C SER A 39 2.37 20.24 2.87
N SER A 40 1.66 20.83 1.90
CA SER A 40 0.27 20.46 1.72
C SER A 40 0.23 19.00 1.26
N SER A 41 0.22 18.04 2.18
CA SER A 41 -0.23 16.68 1.86
C SER A 41 -1.73 16.81 1.58
N GLY A 42 -2.05 17.07 0.31
CA GLY A 42 -3.42 17.23 -0.14
C GLY A 42 -4.21 15.99 0.22
N ARG A 43 -5.36 16.15 0.88
CA ARG A 43 -6.28 15.06 1.14
C ARG A 43 -6.70 14.41 -0.17
N LEU A 44 -6.67 13.07 -0.23
CA LEU A 44 -7.16 12.28 -1.38
C LEU A 44 -8.62 12.58 -1.66
N GLN A 45 -8.92 13.03 -2.88
CA GLN A 45 -10.23 13.48 -3.29
C GLN A 45 -10.54 13.05 -4.72
N PHE A 46 -11.82 12.82 -5.01
CA PHE A 46 -12.27 12.61 -6.38
C PHE A 46 -12.15 13.89 -7.22
N ARG A 47 -11.78 13.73 -8.48
CA ARG A 47 -11.62 14.84 -9.44
C ARG A 47 -12.93 15.58 -9.65
N ARG A 48 -12.86 16.91 -9.71
CA ARG A 48 -14.04 17.78 -9.77
C ARG A 48 -14.83 17.67 -11.06
N ASP A 49 -14.13 17.57 -12.17
CA ASP A 49 -14.66 17.55 -13.53
C ASP A 49 -15.30 16.19 -13.86
N SER A 50 -14.59 15.10 -13.59
CA SER A 50 -14.98 13.75 -13.97
C SER A 50 -15.69 12.96 -12.85
N GLY A 51 -15.50 13.34 -11.59
CA GLY A 51 -15.92 12.54 -10.43
C GLY A 51 -15.19 11.20 -10.38
N THR A 52 -13.96 11.12 -10.93
CA THR A 52 -13.13 9.91 -10.90
C THR A 52 -12.04 10.00 -9.85
N PHE A 53 -11.61 8.84 -9.36
CA PHE A 53 -10.37 8.67 -8.61
C PHE A 53 -9.59 7.51 -9.26
N LYS A 54 -8.35 7.77 -9.68
CA LYS A 54 -7.53 6.81 -10.42
C LYS A 54 -6.30 6.41 -9.61
N VAL A 55 -6.13 5.09 -9.46
CA VAL A 55 -4.97 4.47 -8.84
C VAL A 55 -4.14 3.76 -9.90
N VAL A 56 -2.83 3.97 -9.91
CA VAL A 56 -1.88 3.08 -10.59
C VAL A 56 -1.25 2.17 -9.55
N GLN A 57 -1.48 0.86 -9.67
CA GLN A 57 -0.85 -0.17 -8.85
C GLN A 57 0.42 -0.66 -9.54
N VAL A 58 1.52 -0.61 -8.80
CA VAL A 58 2.85 -1.09 -9.19
C VAL A 58 3.21 -2.23 -8.22
N ALA A 59 3.52 -3.41 -8.74
CA ALA A 59 3.85 -4.57 -7.93
C ALA A 59 5.17 -5.18 -8.41
N ASP A 60 5.97 -5.70 -7.49
CA ASP A 60 7.12 -6.53 -7.81
C ASP A 60 8.12 -5.80 -8.73
N MET A 61 8.58 -4.63 -8.28
CA MET A 61 9.64 -3.91 -8.99
C MET A 61 10.98 -4.61 -8.83
N HIS A 62 11.22 -5.17 -7.64
CA HIS A 62 12.48 -5.81 -7.27
C HIS A 62 13.66 -4.90 -7.61
N TYR A 63 13.54 -3.58 -7.40
CA TYR A 63 14.61 -2.64 -7.72
C TYR A 63 15.82 -2.91 -6.81
N ALA A 64 17.05 -2.72 -7.29
CA ALA A 64 18.25 -2.81 -6.46
C ALA A 64 19.15 -1.60 -6.66
N ASP A 65 20.32 -1.75 -7.29
CA ASP A 65 21.34 -0.70 -7.38
C ASP A 65 21.27 0.09 -8.70
N GLY A 66 20.11 0.09 -9.37
CA GLY A 66 19.86 0.97 -10.51
C GLY A 66 20.62 0.50 -11.76
N ARG A 67 21.47 1.36 -12.31
CA ARG A 67 22.20 1.10 -13.56
C ARG A 67 23.06 -0.17 -13.51
N THR A 68 23.54 -0.57 -12.34
CA THR A 68 24.42 -1.73 -12.16
C THR A 68 23.67 -3.04 -11.98
N THR A 69 22.36 -2.99 -11.74
CA THR A 69 21.51 -4.17 -11.58
C THR A 69 20.95 -4.56 -12.94
N GLY A 70 21.25 -5.78 -13.39
CA GLY A 70 20.80 -6.31 -14.67
C GLY A 70 19.33 -6.74 -14.64
N CYS A 71 18.72 -6.77 -15.82
CA CYS A 71 17.37 -7.30 -15.97
C CYS A 71 17.33 -8.83 -15.93
N GLU A 72 16.25 -9.37 -15.38
CA GLU A 72 15.93 -10.79 -15.39
C GLU A 72 14.85 -11.12 -16.44
N ASP A 73 14.93 -12.33 -16.99
CA ASP A 73 13.94 -12.91 -17.91
C ASP A 73 13.55 -12.01 -19.09
N VAL A 74 14.53 -11.31 -19.68
CA VAL A 74 14.37 -10.55 -20.93
C VAL A 74 14.89 -11.34 -22.14
N PRO A 75 14.38 -11.10 -23.37
CA PRO A 75 14.93 -11.71 -24.57
C PRO A 75 16.44 -11.44 -24.71
N PRO A 76 17.24 -12.35 -25.31
CA PRO A 76 18.69 -12.15 -25.47
C PRO A 76 19.08 -10.84 -26.15
N SER A 77 18.24 -10.36 -27.08
CA SER A 77 18.44 -9.08 -27.77
C SER A 77 18.27 -7.85 -26.88
N GLN A 78 17.66 -8.00 -25.71
CA GLN A 78 17.41 -6.92 -24.74
C GLN A 78 18.39 -6.94 -23.56
N VAL A 79 19.10 -8.04 -23.31
CA VAL A 79 20.02 -8.17 -22.16
C VAL A 79 21.06 -7.05 -22.12
N ALA A 80 21.68 -6.76 -23.27
CA ALA A 80 22.73 -5.75 -23.36
C ALA A 80 22.17 -4.34 -23.05
N GLY A 81 22.58 -3.80 -21.91
CA GLY A 81 22.19 -2.46 -21.47
C GLY A 81 20.85 -2.36 -20.74
N CYS A 82 20.17 -3.49 -20.50
CA CYS A 82 18.98 -3.52 -19.65
C CYS A 82 19.38 -3.49 -18.18
N SER A 83 18.70 -2.64 -17.40
CA SER A 83 18.89 -2.52 -15.96
C SER A 83 17.61 -2.08 -15.26
N ASP A 84 17.65 -1.87 -13.95
CA ASP A 84 16.56 -1.22 -13.21
C ASP A 84 16.10 0.13 -13.80
N LEU A 85 16.96 0.81 -14.57
CA LEU A 85 16.58 2.04 -15.28
C LEU A 85 15.46 1.79 -16.31
N ASN A 86 15.27 0.56 -16.78
CA ASN A 86 14.12 0.17 -17.59
C ASN A 86 12.82 0.22 -16.76
N THR A 87 12.84 -0.28 -15.52
CA THR A 87 11.76 -0.12 -14.54
C THR A 87 11.46 1.36 -14.31
N THR A 88 12.49 2.18 -14.08
CA THR A 88 12.36 3.63 -13.92
C THR A 88 11.70 4.28 -15.14
N ALA A 89 12.14 3.93 -16.35
CA ALA A 89 11.57 4.45 -17.60
C ALA A 89 10.10 4.05 -17.75
N PHE A 90 9.75 2.81 -17.41
CA PHE A 90 8.38 2.33 -17.47
C PHE A 90 7.46 3.07 -16.48
N LEU A 91 7.90 3.33 -15.25
CA LEU A 91 7.16 4.14 -14.26
C LEU A 91 6.79 5.51 -14.84
N TYR A 92 7.79 6.23 -15.35
CA TYR A 92 7.56 7.54 -15.94
C TYR A 92 6.59 7.51 -17.13
N ARG A 93 6.62 6.44 -17.94
CA ARG A 93 5.73 6.29 -19.08
C ARG A 93 4.29 6.04 -18.64
N VAL A 94 4.07 5.11 -17.70
CA VAL A 94 2.73 4.79 -17.18
C VAL A 94 2.16 5.98 -16.43
N PHE A 95 2.93 6.64 -15.56
CA PHE A 95 2.46 7.79 -14.79
C PHE A 95 2.04 8.96 -15.69
N ARG A 96 2.79 9.24 -16.76
CA ARG A 96 2.42 10.26 -17.74
C ARG A 96 1.17 9.90 -18.54
N ALA A 97 1.04 8.63 -18.93
CA ALA A 97 -0.10 8.18 -19.73
C ALA A 97 -1.39 8.08 -18.91
N GLU A 98 -1.29 7.68 -17.65
CA GLU A 98 -2.44 7.46 -16.79
C GLU A 98 -2.82 8.67 -15.96
N ASP A 99 -1.87 9.56 -15.62
CA ASP A 99 -2.12 10.71 -14.75
C ASP A 99 -2.88 10.28 -13.48
N PRO A 100 -2.27 9.49 -12.57
CA PRO A 100 -2.98 8.93 -11.42
C PRO A 100 -3.22 9.95 -10.31
N ASP A 101 -4.30 9.76 -9.56
CA ASP A 101 -4.57 10.48 -8.30
C ASP A 101 -3.81 9.88 -7.11
N LEU A 102 -3.37 8.63 -7.23
CA LEU A 102 -2.55 7.92 -6.25
C LEU A 102 -1.75 6.79 -6.94
N VAL A 103 -0.48 6.64 -6.59
CA VAL A 103 0.30 5.44 -6.91
C VAL A 103 0.30 4.51 -5.69
N ILE A 104 0.04 3.22 -5.88
CA ILE A 104 0.15 2.23 -4.81
C ILE A 104 1.19 1.20 -5.19
N PHE A 105 2.23 1.07 -4.38
CA PHE A 105 3.23 0.02 -4.51
C PHE A 105 2.87 -1.18 -3.63
N THR A 106 2.67 -2.36 -4.22
CA THR A 106 2.12 -3.53 -3.52
C THR A 106 3.15 -4.58 -3.13
N GLY A 107 4.29 -4.13 -2.59
CA GLY A 107 5.34 -4.98 -2.05
C GLY A 107 6.37 -5.41 -3.09
N ASP A 108 7.48 -5.93 -2.56
CA ASP A 108 8.73 -6.19 -3.28
C ASP A 108 9.12 -5.00 -4.16
N ASN A 109 9.14 -3.85 -3.49
CA ASN A 109 9.54 -2.57 -4.06
C ASN A 109 11.03 -2.62 -4.40
N ILE A 110 11.82 -3.25 -3.53
CA ILE A 110 13.23 -3.58 -3.77
C ILE A 110 13.47 -5.08 -3.68
N TYR A 111 14.51 -5.56 -4.36
CA TYR A 111 15.07 -6.87 -4.11
C TYR A 111 16.18 -6.71 -3.07
N GLY A 112 15.84 -6.93 -1.79
CA GLY A 112 16.71 -6.58 -0.68
C GLY A 112 18.05 -7.30 -0.72
N ALA A 113 18.07 -8.56 -1.16
CA ALA A 113 19.28 -9.37 -1.27
C ALA A 113 20.33 -8.79 -2.24
N ASP A 114 19.89 -8.15 -3.32
CA ASP A 114 20.78 -7.55 -4.34
C ASP A 114 20.99 -6.05 -4.14
N SER A 115 20.36 -5.46 -3.11
CA SER A 115 20.49 -4.04 -2.78
C SER A 115 21.68 -3.81 -1.84
N THR A 116 22.73 -3.12 -2.33
CA THR A 116 23.90 -2.80 -1.49
C THR A 116 23.52 -1.89 -0.31
N ASP A 117 22.53 -1.02 -0.50
CA ASP A 117 21.97 -0.14 0.52
C ASP A 117 20.45 -0.03 0.30
N ALA A 118 19.67 -0.79 1.08
CA ALA A 118 18.23 -0.88 0.92
C ALA A 118 17.52 0.48 0.98
N ALA A 119 18.02 1.44 1.76
CA ALA A 119 17.44 2.78 1.80
C ALA A 119 17.63 3.53 0.47
N LYS A 120 18.84 3.46 -0.11
CA LYS A 120 19.13 4.10 -1.40
C LYS A 120 18.41 3.42 -2.56
N SER A 121 18.33 2.09 -2.55
CA SER A 121 17.58 1.32 -3.54
C SER A 121 16.09 1.68 -3.47
N MET A 122 15.53 1.81 -2.27
CA MET A 122 14.15 2.26 -2.08
C MET A 122 13.95 3.70 -2.57
N ASP A 123 14.88 4.60 -2.26
CA ASP A 123 14.86 5.99 -2.76
C ASP A 123 14.82 6.02 -4.30
N ALA A 124 15.66 5.21 -4.96
CA ALA A 124 15.71 5.12 -6.42
C ALA A 124 14.44 4.50 -7.03
N ALA A 125 13.90 3.45 -6.40
CA ALA A 125 12.69 2.76 -6.84
C ALA A 125 11.46 3.70 -6.85
N ILE A 126 11.33 4.52 -5.81
CA ILE A 126 10.17 5.42 -5.60
C ILE A 126 10.38 6.80 -6.22
N ALA A 127 11.62 7.18 -6.56
CA ALA A 127 11.97 8.48 -7.14
C ALA A 127 11.03 8.94 -8.26
N PRO A 128 10.59 8.10 -9.22
CA PRO A 128 9.67 8.55 -10.27
C PRO A 128 8.34 9.13 -9.75
N ALA A 129 7.77 8.58 -8.68
CA ALA A 129 6.55 9.13 -8.08
C ALA A 129 6.83 10.48 -7.39
N ILE A 130 7.97 10.59 -6.70
CA ILE A 130 8.41 11.82 -6.02
C ILE A 130 8.69 12.94 -7.01
N ASP A 131 9.45 12.64 -8.08
CA ASP A 131 9.86 13.58 -9.11
C ASP A 131 8.66 14.11 -9.90
N MET A 132 7.68 13.24 -10.16
CA MET A 132 6.40 13.62 -10.76
C MET A 132 5.41 14.27 -9.78
N LYS A 133 5.79 14.43 -8.51
CA LYS A 133 4.98 15.02 -7.43
C LYS A 133 3.65 14.29 -7.21
N LEU A 134 3.63 12.99 -7.47
CA LEU A 134 2.46 12.16 -7.25
C LEU A 134 2.40 11.76 -5.77
N PRO A 135 1.22 11.78 -5.14
CA PRO A 135 1.03 11.11 -3.87
C PRO A 135 1.14 9.59 -4.09
N TRP A 136 1.71 8.90 -3.12
CA TRP A 136 1.88 7.44 -3.21
C TRP A 136 1.77 6.77 -1.85
N ALA A 137 1.40 5.50 -1.85
CA ALA A 137 1.35 4.65 -0.66
C ALA A 137 1.97 3.29 -0.98
N ALA A 138 2.46 2.57 0.04
CA ALA A 138 3.11 1.28 -0.14
C ALA A 138 2.72 0.26 0.94
N VAL A 139 2.65 -1.00 0.54
CA VAL A 139 2.86 -2.15 1.43
C VAL A 139 4.21 -2.78 1.15
N ILE A 140 4.67 -3.59 2.08
CA ILE A 140 5.94 -4.31 2.01
C ILE A 140 5.70 -5.78 1.63
N GLY A 141 6.60 -6.32 0.83
CA GLY A 141 6.66 -7.73 0.45
C GLY A 141 7.68 -8.52 1.27
N ASN A 142 7.94 -9.75 0.85
CA ASN A 142 8.93 -10.61 1.52
C ASN A 142 10.37 -10.17 1.20
N HIS A 143 10.64 -9.67 -0.01
CA HIS A 143 11.99 -9.31 -0.44
C HIS A 143 12.48 -7.95 0.07
N ASP A 144 11.58 -7.05 0.44
CA ASP A 144 11.96 -5.67 0.81
C ASP A 144 12.92 -5.61 2.02
N GLN A 145 12.87 -6.59 2.92
CA GLN A 145 13.62 -6.63 4.18
C GLN A 145 14.90 -7.47 4.14
N GLU A 146 15.27 -8.01 2.98
CA GLU A 146 16.38 -8.97 2.85
C GLU A 146 17.76 -8.30 2.76
N GLY A 147 17.80 -6.96 2.78
CA GLY A 147 19.01 -6.16 2.68
C GLY A 147 19.46 -5.54 4.02
N THR A 148 19.83 -4.27 3.97
CA THR A 148 20.42 -3.54 5.12
C THR A 148 19.40 -2.97 6.12
N LEU A 149 18.10 -3.06 5.83
CA LEU A 149 17.01 -2.59 6.70
C LEU A 149 16.17 -3.76 7.20
N SER A 150 15.75 -3.70 8.47
CA SER A 150 14.72 -4.59 8.98
C SER A 150 13.35 -4.27 8.37
N ARG A 151 12.37 -5.18 8.49
CA ARG A 151 10.97 -4.95 8.07
C ARG A 151 10.40 -3.62 8.57
N GLU A 152 10.61 -3.34 9.85
CA GLU A 152 10.20 -2.07 10.47
C GLU A 152 10.97 -0.89 9.88
N GLY A 153 12.28 -1.05 9.68
CA GLY A 153 13.15 -0.04 9.07
C GLY A 153 12.70 0.33 7.66
N VAL A 154 12.36 -0.65 6.83
CA VAL A 154 11.77 -0.46 5.49
C VAL A 154 10.50 0.37 5.57
N MET A 155 9.54 -0.03 6.42
CA MET A 155 8.28 0.69 6.53
C MET A 155 8.48 2.12 7.05
N ARG A 156 9.33 2.32 8.05
CA ARG A 156 9.67 3.66 8.56
C ARG A 156 10.35 4.53 7.50
N HIS A 157 11.21 3.96 6.67
CA HIS A 157 11.82 4.66 5.54
C HIS A 157 10.75 5.12 4.54
N LEU A 158 9.89 4.20 4.07
CA LEU A 158 8.78 4.50 3.16
C LEU A 158 7.84 5.61 3.70
N VAL A 159 7.53 5.59 4.99
CA VAL A 159 6.70 6.64 5.63
C VAL A 159 7.41 7.99 5.66
N GLY A 160 8.72 8.01 5.87
CA GLY A 160 9.52 9.24 5.95
C GLY A 160 9.79 9.91 4.60
N MET A 161 9.56 9.22 3.49
CA MET A 161 9.82 9.72 2.15
C MET A 161 8.81 10.78 1.69
N LYS A 162 9.26 11.66 0.79
CA LYS A 162 8.47 12.78 0.29
C LYS A 162 7.21 12.28 -0.46
N ASN A 163 6.09 12.98 -0.26
CA ASN A 163 4.77 12.67 -0.83
C ASN A 163 4.21 11.29 -0.45
N SER A 164 4.84 10.58 0.49
CA SER A 164 4.31 9.33 1.02
C SER A 164 3.02 9.60 1.81
N LEU A 165 2.01 8.79 1.52
CA LEU A 165 0.79 8.63 2.29
C LEU A 165 0.79 7.30 3.03
N SER A 166 1.91 6.57 3.00
CA SER A 166 2.04 5.31 3.74
C SER A 166 1.93 5.58 5.24
N GLY A 167 1.33 4.65 5.99
CA GLY A 167 1.18 4.75 7.44
C GLY A 167 2.01 3.69 8.16
N LEU A 168 2.43 4.01 9.39
CA LEU A 168 2.81 2.97 10.36
C LEU A 168 1.54 2.28 10.90
N ASN A 169 1.72 1.26 11.74
CA ASN A 169 0.61 0.67 12.47
C ASN A 169 -0.10 1.73 13.34
N PRO A 170 -1.42 1.60 13.55
CA PRO A 170 -2.18 2.50 14.42
C PRO A 170 -1.60 2.56 15.83
N GLU A 171 -1.48 3.78 16.37
CA GLU A 171 -0.99 3.99 17.73
C GLU A 171 -1.89 3.31 18.78
N GLY A 172 -1.27 2.72 19.80
CA GLY A 172 -1.98 2.08 20.91
C GLY A 172 -2.68 0.76 20.57
N VAL A 173 -2.47 0.22 19.37
CA VAL A 173 -2.99 -1.10 18.97
C VAL A 173 -1.82 -2.07 18.82
N GLU A 174 -1.88 -3.18 19.55
CA GLU A 174 -0.97 -4.31 19.35
C GLU A 174 -1.42 -5.09 18.12
N ILE A 175 -0.61 -5.05 17.06
CA ILE A 175 -0.93 -5.62 15.76
C ILE A 175 0.33 -6.19 15.12
N ASP A 176 0.19 -7.37 14.51
CA ASP A 176 1.27 -8.05 13.80
C ASP A 176 1.70 -7.31 12.53
N GLY A 177 2.97 -7.47 12.16
CA GLY A 177 3.55 -6.87 10.96
C GLY A 177 3.75 -5.35 11.07
N TYR A 178 4.03 -4.70 9.95
CA TYR A 178 4.29 -3.26 9.89
C TYR A 178 3.58 -2.61 8.69
N GLY A 179 2.98 -1.45 8.91
CA GLY A 179 2.28 -0.74 7.83
C GLY A 179 0.86 -1.25 7.61
N ASN A 180 0.15 -1.56 8.69
CA ASN A 180 -1.29 -1.76 8.67
C ASN A 180 -2.00 -0.41 8.84
N TYR A 181 -2.59 0.13 7.78
CA TYR A 181 -3.22 1.45 7.82
C TYR A 181 -4.38 1.57 6.82
N ASN A 182 -5.18 2.63 6.97
CA ASN A 182 -6.27 2.94 6.04
C ASN A 182 -6.15 4.38 5.54
N LEU A 183 -6.36 4.57 4.24
CA LEU A 183 -6.53 5.88 3.63
C LEU A 183 -8.00 6.11 3.23
N GLU A 184 -8.53 7.25 3.67
CA GLU A 184 -9.87 7.73 3.36
C GLU A 184 -9.81 8.64 2.11
N VAL A 185 -10.58 8.32 1.07
CA VAL A 185 -10.70 9.15 -0.15
C VAL A 185 -12.03 9.89 -0.12
N SER A 186 -11.96 11.21 -0.05
CA SER A 186 -13.12 12.08 0.09
C SER A 186 -13.76 12.44 -1.24
N GLY A 187 -15.03 12.88 -1.20
CA GLY A 187 -15.74 13.29 -2.39
C GLY A 187 -15.13 14.52 -3.08
N VAL A 188 -15.87 15.07 -4.04
CA VAL A 188 -15.40 16.22 -4.81
C VAL A 188 -15.36 17.48 -3.95
N GLU A 189 -14.25 18.23 -4.05
CA GLU A 189 -14.09 19.54 -3.39
C GLU A 189 -15.26 20.49 -3.72
N GLY A 190 -15.72 21.24 -2.72
CA GLY A 190 -16.84 22.18 -2.86
C GLY A 190 -18.23 21.51 -2.91
N THR A 191 -18.32 20.20 -2.66
CA THR A 191 -19.60 19.48 -2.49
C THR A 191 -19.86 19.11 -1.03
N SER A 192 -21.07 18.65 -0.70
CA SER A 192 -21.37 18.11 0.63
C SER A 192 -20.52 16.90 1.00
N LEU A 193 -19.94 16.21 0.01
CA LEU A 193 -19.06 15.07 0.21
C LEU A 193 -17.56 15.45 0.29
N ALA A 194 -17.21 16.74 0.16
CA ALA A 194 -15.80 17.17 0.18
C ALA A 194 -15.07 16.67 1.43
N GLU A 195 -15.70 16.82 2.60
CA GLU A 195 -15.15 16.38 3.90
C GLU A 195 -15.55 14.95 4.29
N LYS A 196 -16.18 14.22 3.38
CA LYS A 196 -16.73 12.89 3.65
C LYS A 196 -16.00 11.88 2.79
N SER A 197 -15.42 10.88 3.43
CA SER A 197 -14.88 9.77 2.68
C SER A 197 -15.99 8.96 1.98
N VAL A 198 -15.67 8.52 0.78
CA VAL A 198 -16.57 7.82 -0.14
C VAL A 198 -15.90 6.58 -0.73
N LEU A 199 -14.64 6.31 -0.37
CA LEU A 199 -13.86 5.13 -0.72
C LEU A 199 -12.78 4.94 0.35
N ASN A 200 -12.61 3.70 0.83
CA ASN A 200 -11.56 3.34 1.78
C ASN A 200 -10.49 2.48 1.08
N LEU A 201 -9.22 2.73 1.38
CA LEU A 201 -8.08 1.97 0.90
C LEU A 201 -7.38 1.36 2.12
N TYR A 202 -7.52 0.05 2.32
CA TYR A 202 -6.93 -0.69 3.42
C TYR A 202 -5.60 -1.30 2.98
N PHE A 203 -4.56 -1.14 3.78
CA PHE A 203 -3.22 -1.63 3.52
C PHE A 203 -2.83 -2.57 4.66
N LEU A 204 -2.35 -3.77 4.33
CA LEU A 204 -1.96 -4.78 5.31
C LEU A 204 -0.60 -5.39 4.98
N ASP A 205 0.17 -5.65 6.02
CA ASP A 205 1.36 -6.48 5.94
C ASP A 205 0.97 -7.96 5.85
N SER A 206 1.10 -8.57 4.68
CA SER A 206 0.80 -10.00 4.50
C SER A 206 1.85 -10.93 5.14
N GLY A 207 2.94 -10.38 5.67
CA GLY A 207 4.06 -11.11 6.25
C GLY A 207 5.15 -11.44 5.24
N ASP A 208 5.98 -12.40 5.64
CA ASP A 208 7.16 -12.89 4.92
C ASP A 208 7.08 -14.44 4.82
N TYR A 209 8.02 -15.19 5.40
CA TYR A 209 7.94 -16.62 5.58
C TYR A 209 7.31 -16.99 6.92
N SER A 210 6.75 -18.21 7.00
CA SER A 210 6.21 -18.74 8.24
C SER A 210 7.30 -18.92 9.30
N THR A 211 7.10 -18.32 10.47
CA THR A 211 7.95 -18.50 11.65
C THR A 211 7.53 -19.70 12.50
N VAL A 212 6.44 -20.38 12.15
CA VAL A 212 5.94 -21.56 12.87
C VAL A 212 6.60 -22.82 12.29
N PRO A 213 7.40 -23.58 13.06
CA PRO A 213 8.23 -24.66 12.50
C PRO A 213 7.49 -25.74 11.71
N SER A 214 6.24 -26.04 12.09
CA SER A 214 5.38 -27.05 11.44
C SER A 214 4.62 -26.54 10.23
N ILE A 215 4.54 -25.22 10.02
CA ILE A 215 3.86 -24.60 8.88
C ILE A 215 4.96 -24.08 7.95
N LYS A 216 5.16 -24.74 6.81
CA LYS A 216 6.19 -24.36 5.83
C LYS A 216 5.65 -23.34 4.83
N GLY A 217 6.58 -22.65 4.16
CA GLY A 217 6.29 -21.67 3.12
C GLY A 217 6.02 -20.27 3.67
N TYR A 218 5.16 -19.54 2.97
CA TYR A 218 4.86 -18.14 3.27
C TYR A 218 4.05 -17.93 4.54
N GLY A 219 4.21 -16.75 5.11
CA GLY A 219 3.43 -16.18 6.20
C GLY A 219 2.01 -15.82 5.77
N TRP A 220 1.25 -15.24 6.70
CA TRP A 220 -0.16 -14.91 6.49
C TRP A 220 -0.58 -13.72 7.35
N ILE A 221 -1.64 -13.03 6.92
CA ILE A 221 -2.31 -11.99 7.69
C ILE A 221 -2.86 -12.61 8.99
N LYS A 222 -2.38 -12.10 10.12
CA LYS A 222 -2.62 -12.65 11.46
C LYS A 222 -3.96 -12.20 12.04
N ALA A 223 -4.41 -12.89 13.08
CA ALA A 223 -5.69 -12.60 13.74
C ALA A 223 -5.77 -11.15 14.27
N SER A 224 -4.68 -10.59 14.80
CA SER A 224 -4.64 -9.20 15.27
C SER A 224 -4.95 -8.19 14.15
N GLN A 225 -4.41 -8.44 12.95
CA GLN A 225 -4.65 -7.63 11.76
C GLN A 225 -6.08 -7.77 11.24
N GLN A 226 -6.65 -8.98 11.31
CA GLN A 226 -8.06 -9.21 10.95
C GLN A 226 -9.00 -8.45 11.90
N VAL A 227 -8.74 -8.50 13.21
CA VAL A 227 -9.50 -7.77 14.22
C VAL A 227 -9.41 -6.26 13.97
N TRP A 228 -8.20 -5.75 13.73
CA TRP A 228 -8.01 -4.33 13.40
C TRP A 228 -8.79 -3.94 12.14
N PHE A 229 -8.72 -4.74 11.08
CA PHE A 229 -9.46 -4.49 9.84
C PHE A 229 -10.97 -4.44 10.09
N GLN A 230 -11.52 -5.44 10.78
CA GLN A 230 -12.96 -5.52 11.09
C GLN A 230 -13.42 -4.33 11.94
N GLN A 231 -12.64 -3.93 12.94
CA GLN A 231 -12.94 -2.77 13.79
C GLN A 231 -12.87 -1.46 13.00
N THR A 232 -11.85 -1.31 12.17
CA THR A 232 -11.65 -0.12 11.32
C THR A 232 -12.78 0.01 10.32
N SER A 233 -13.10 -1.06 9.57
CA SER A 233 -14.24 -1.09 8.64
C SER A 233 -15.55 -0.75 9.37
N SER A 234 -15.85 -1.44 10.47
CA SER A 234 -17.09 -1.17 11.24
C SER A 234 -17.19 0.27 11.77
N SER A 235 -16.07 0.85 12.20
CA SER A 235 -16.01 2.25 12.65
C SER A 235 -16.28 3.22 11.50
N LEU A 236 -15.61 3.02 10.36
CA LEU A 236 -15.78 3.82 9.16
C LEU A 236 -17.20 3.72 8.62
N GLN A 237 -17.77 2.53 8.52
CA GLN A 237 -19.17 2.32 8.10
C GLN A 237 -20.15 3.11 8.99
N ARG A 238 -19.98 3.07 10.33
CA ARG A 238 -20.80 3.88 11.25
C ARG A 238 -20.62 5.38 11.00
N LYS A 239 -19.38 5.85 10.82
CA LYS A 239 -19.06 7.25 10.47
C LYS A 239 -19.81 7.67 9.20
N TYR A 240 -19.79 6.84 8.15
CA TYR A 240 -20.46 7.14 6.87
C TYR A 240 -21.98 7.18 6.96
N MET A 241 -22.57 6.22 7.66
CA MET A 241 -24.02 6.04 7.66
C MET A 241 -24.72 6.93 8.69
N ASN A 242 -24.03 7.32 9.77
CA ASN A 242 -24.66 8.02 10.89
C ASN A 242 -24.31 9.51 10.98
N GLU A 243 -23.14 9.94 10.49
CA GLU A 243 -22.74 11.36 10.54
C GLU A 243 -23.12 12.11 9.26
N ASN A 244 -23.44 13.41 9.39
CA ASN A 244 -23.86 14.23 8.26
C ASN A 244 -22.69 14.55 7.29
N PRO A 245 -22.93 14.57 5.96
CA PRO A 245 -24.13 14.07 5.30
C PRO A 245 -24.21 12.54 5.38
N LYS A 246 -25.38 12.02 5.79
CA LYS A 246 -25.61 10.58 5.92
C LYS A 246 -25.63 9.92 4.55
N GLN A 247 -24.87 8.83 4.41
CA GLN A 247 -24.91 7.99 3.22
C GLN A 247 -25.83 6.78 3.47
N LYS A 248 -26.52 6.31 2.41
CA LYS A 248 -27.44 5.16 2.51
C LYS A 248 -26.71 3.82 2.62
N GLU A 249 -25.52 3.75 2.05
CA GLU A 249 -24.68 2.55 1.99
C GLU A 249 -23.27 2.92 2.46
N PRO A 250 -22.51 1.95 3.01
CA PRO A 250 -21.11 2.18 3.35
C PRO A 250 -20.29 2.51 2.10
N ALA A 251 -19.26 3.34 2.27
CA ALA A 251 -18.25 3.56 1.24
C ALA A 251 -17.56 2.23 0.90
N PRO A 252 -17.39 1.88 -0.39
CA PRO A 252 -16.69 0.65 -0.76
C PRO A 252 -15.22 0.68 -0.29
N GLY A 253 -14.72 -0.50 0.06
CA GLY A 253 -13.33 -0.73 0.43
C GLY A 253 -12.53 -1.41 -0.69
N LEU A 254 -11.28 -0.98 -0.87
CA LEU A 254 -10.25 -1.68 -1.64
C LEU A 254 -9.13 -2.08 -0.69
N VAL A 255 -8.64 -3.32 -0.81
CA VAL A 255 -7.61 -3.86 0.09
C VAL A 255 -6.33 -4.15 -0.69
N PHE A 256 -5.19 -3.77 -0.13
CA PHE A 256 -3.87 -3.94 -0.75
C PHE A 256 -2.95 -4.68 0.22
N PHE A 257 -2.33 -5.75 -0.25
CA PHE A 257 -1.32 -6.54 0.45
C PHE A 257 -0.48 -7.28 -0.58
N HIS A 258 0.62 -7.93 -0.17
CA HIS A 258 1.57 -8.48 -1.13
C HIS A 258 1.35 -9.97 -1.44
N ILE A 259 1.43 -10.84 -0.43
CA ILE A 259 1.34 -12.31 -0.58
C ILE A 259 -0.12 -12.73 -0.78
N PRO A 260 -0.44 -13.57 -1.79
CA PRO A 260 -1.80 -14.01 -2.06
C PRO A 260 -2.45 -14.76 -0.89
N LEU A 261 -3.76 -14.64 -0.78
CA LEU A 261 -4.57 -15.50 0.08
C LEU A 261 -4.78 -16.88 -0.56
N PRO A 262 -4.99 -17.95 0.23
CA PRO A 262 -5.28 -19.28 -0.31
C PRO A 262 -6.45 -19.32 -1.31
N GLU A 263 -7.43 -18.43 -1.17
CA GLU A 263 -8.58 -18.31 -2.06
C GLU A 263 -8.22 -18.01 -3.51
N PHE A 264 -7.06 -17.42 -3.80
CA PHE A 264 -6.60 -17.23 -5.19
C PHE A 264 -6.43 -18.56 -5.93
N SER A 265 -6.22 -19.67 -5.22
CA SER A 265 -6.14 -21.01 -5.79
C SER A 265 -7.47 -21.53 -6.33
N SER A 266 -8.60 -20.92 -5.97
CA SER A 266 -9.93 -21.31 -6.47
C SER A 266 -10.17 -20.91 -7.94
N PHE A 267 -9.31 -20.07 -8.50
CA PHE A 267 -9.46 -19.58 -9.87
C PHE A 267 -8.78 -20.47 -10.91
N THR A 268 -9.51 -20.68 -11.99
CA THR A 268 -9.13 -21.42 -13.20
C THR A 268 -9.46 -20.56 -14.42
N ALA A 269 -8.97 -20.90 -15.61
CA ALA A 269 -9.13 -20.06 -16.80
C ALA A 269 -10.60 -19.75 -17.21
N VAL A 270 -11.59 -20.44 -16.62
CA VAL A 270 -13.01 -20.20 -16.89
C VAL A 270 -13.65 -19.15 -15.97
N ASN A 271 -12.99 -18.70 -14.90
CA ASN A 271 -13.60 -17.84 -13.88
C ASN A 271 -12.74 -16.62 -13.49
N PHE A 272 -11.76 -16.24 -14.32
CA PHE A 272 -11.01 -15.00 -14.20
C PHE A 272 -10.86 -14.26 -15.53
N THR A 273 -10.58 -12.96 -15.47
CA THR A 273 -10.09 -12.14 -16.60
C THR A 273 -8.58 -11.95 -16.46
N GLY A 274 -7.80 -12.15 -17.52
CA GLY A 274 -6.34 -12.02 -17.52
C GLY A 274 -5.62 -13.35 -17.74
N VAL A 275 -4.43 -13.53 -17.17
CA VAL A 275 -3.61 -14.73 -17.34
C VAL A 275 -3.06 -15.24 -16.00
N LYS A 276 -3.04 -16.56 -15.83
CA LYS A 276 -2.38 -17.27 -14.74
C LYS A 276 -1.32 -18.20 -15.34
N GLN A 277 -0.03 -17.91 -15.18
CA GLN A 277 1.05 -18.72 -15.76
C GLN A 277 1.93 -19.42 -14.73
N GLU A 278 1.68 -19.21 -13.43
CA GLU A 278 2.35 -19.93 -12.36
C GLU A 278 1.37 -20.42 -11.28
N GLY A 279 1.93 -21.14 -10.30
CA GLY A 279 1.21 -21.52 -9.09
C GLY A 279 0.74 -20.31 -8.30
N ILE A 280 -0.08 -20.55 -7.28
CA ILE A 280 -0.44 -19.50 -6.33
C ILE A 280 0.48 -19.67 -5.12
N SER A 281 1.36 -18.71 -4.89
CA SER A 281 2.35 -18.76 -3.80
C SER A 281 1.78 -18.23 -2.49
N SER A 282 0.60 -18.71 -2.10
CA SER A 282 -0.05 -18.31 -0.85
C SER A 282 0.55 -19.03 0.36
N ALA A 283 0.20 -18.53 1.55
CA ALA A 283 0.36 -19.31 2.78
C ALA A 283 -0.26 -20.70 2.63
N SER A 284 0.36 -21.72 3.25
CA SER A 284 -0.19 -23.08 3.29
C SER A 284 -1.39 -23.20 4.25
N ILE A 285 -1.60 -22.21 5.11
CA ILE A 285 -2.72 -22.11 6.03
C ILE A 285 -3.66 -20.98 5.65
N ASN A 286 -4.95 -21.23 5.77
CA ASN A 286 -5.96 -20.18 5.65
C ASN A 286 -6.26 -19.60 7.03
N SER A 287 -5.86 -18.35 7.25
CA SER A 287 -6.07 -17.65 8.53
C SER A 287 -7.45 -17.02 8.67
N GLY A 288 -8.27 -17.00 7.61
CA GLY A 288 -9.63 -16.47 7.64
C GLY A 288 -9.81 -15.03 7.14
N PHE A 289 -8.76 -14.34 6.70
CA PHE A 289 -8.89 -12.92 6.30
C PHE A 289 -9.86 -12.68 5.14
N PHE A 290 -9.94 -13.60 4.16
CA PHE A 290 -10.96 -13.51 3.11
C PHE A 290 -12.38 -13.55 3.69
N ALA A 291 -12.64 -14.44 4.65
CA ALA A 291 -13.92 -14.49 5.34
C ALA A 291 -14.20 -13.18 6.08
N SER A 292 -13.20 -12.60 6.77
CA SER A 292 -13.34 -11.29 7.42
C SER A 292 -13.74 -10.17 6.44
N MET A 293 -13.18 -10.16 5.22
CA MET A 293 -13.56 -9.19 4.19
C MET A 293 -15.00 -9.40 3.70
N VAL A 294 -15.42 -10.66 3.52
CA VAL A 294 -16.80 -10.99 3.12
C VAL A 294 -17.79 -10.56 4.19
N GLU A 295 -17.51 -10.85 5.46
CA GLU A 295 -18.35 -10.50 6.61
C GLU A 295 -18.45 -8.99 6.82
N ALA A 296 -17.36 -8.25 6.62
CA ALA A 296 -17.34 -6.79 6.73
C ALA A 296 -18.27 -6.12 5.69
N GLY A 297 -18.42 -6.71 4.51
CA GLY A 297 -19.43 -6.35 3.51
C GLY A 297 -19.19 -5.04 2.75
N ASP A 298 -18.17 -4.25 3.10
CA ASP A 298 -17.78 -3.02 2.41
C ASP A 298 -16.72 -3.26 1.32
N VAL A 299 -15.89 -4.30 1.44
CA VAL A 299 -14.82 -4.61 0.48
C VAL A 299 -15.39 -5.03 -0.88
N ARG A 300 -14.80 -4.51 -1.96
CA ARG A 300 -15.15 -4.80 -3.35
C ARG A 300 -14.03 -5.44 -4.15
N ALA A 301 -12.78 -5.13 -3.84
CA ALA A 301 -11.63 -5.79 -4.44
C ALA A 301 -10.44 -5.83 -3.49
N ALA A 302 -9.62 -6.86 -3.64
CA ALA A 302 -8.30 -7.00 -3.06
C ALA A 302 -7.25 -7.09 -4.18
N PHE A 303 -6.14 -6.37 -4.01
CA PHE A 303 -5.10 -6.20 -5.01
C PHE A 303 -3.73 -6.61 -4.44
N ILE A 304 -3.01 -7.43 -5.19
CA ILE A 304 -1.76 -8.07 -4.75
C ILE A 304 -0.67 -8.09 -5.83
N GLY A 305 0.54 -8.50 -5.41
CA GLY A 305 1.71 -8.78 -6.25
C GLY A 305 2.19 -10.23 -6.10
N HIS A 306 3.48 -10.42 -5.84
CA HIS A 306 4.17 -11.65 -5.42
C HIS A 306 4.36 -12.72 -6.49
N ASP A 307 3.31 -13.10 -7.20
CA ASP A 307 3.39 -14.02 -8.34
C ASP A 307 3.47 -13.21 -9.65
N HIS A 308 4.68 -12.95 -10.14
CA HIS A 308 4.97 -11.94 -11.17
C HIS A 308 4.39 -12.28 -12.55
N ILE A 309 4.18 -13.57 -12.80
CA ILE A 309 3.66 -14.12 -14.03
C ILE A 309 2.20 -14.61 -13.86
N ASN A 310 1.50 -14.10 -12.84
CA ASN A 310 0.05 -14.08 -12.73
C ASN A 310 -0.45 -12.62 -12.81
N ASP A 311 -1.48 -12.35 -13.61
CA ASP A 311 -1.99 -10.98 -13.81
C ASP A 311 -3.51 -10.89 -13.97
N PHE A 312 -4.25 -11.78 -13.31
CA PHE A 312 -5.70 -11.92 -13.46
C PHE A 312 -6.51 -11.23 -12.35
N CYS A 313 -7.81 -11.06 -12.58
CA CYS A 313 -8.83 -10.79 -11.56
C CYS A 313 -9.92 -11.86 -11.60
N GLY A 314 -10.28 -12.42 -10.45
CA GLY A 314 -11.36 -13.39 -10.30
C GLY A 314 -12.34 -13.00 -9.19
N LYS A 315 -13.64 -13.25 -9.40
CA LYS A 315 -14.69 -12.91 -8.43
C LYS A 315 -15.02 -14.08 -7.54
N LEU A 316 -14.87 -13.90 -6.22
CA LEU A 316 -15.27 -14.87 -5.21
C LEU A 316 -16.13 -14.21 -4.13
N SER A 317 -17.31 -14.78 -3.84
CA SER A 317 -18.24 -14.29 -2.80
C SER A 317 -18.52 -12.78 -2.84
N GLY A 318 -18.55 -12.17 -4.04
CA GLY A 318 -18.83 -10.74 -4.21
C GLY A 318 -17.61 -9.83 -4.21
N ILE A 319 -16.41 -10.34 -3.92
CA ILE A 319 -15.15 -9.61 -3.89
C ILE A 319 -14.29 -10.01 -5.10
N GLN A 320 -13.65 -9.03 -5.74
CA GLN A 320 -12.66 -9.28 -6.80
C GLN A 320 -11.27 -9.49 -6.19
N LEU A 321 -10.60 -10.58 -6.54
CA LEU A 321 -9.24 -10.90 -6.12
C LEU A 321 -8.30 -10.74 -7.33
N CYS A 322 -7.38 -9.79 -7.26
CA CYS A 322 -6.65 -9.28 -8.42
C CYS A 322 -5.13 -9.27 -8.23
N TYR A 323 -4.41 -9.96 -9.11
CA TYR A 323 -2.96 -9.78 -9.28
C TYR A 323 -2.66 -8.56 -10.15
N ALA A 324 -1.59 -7.83 -9.85
CA ALA A 324 -1.09 -6.77 -10.74
C ALA A 324 -0.26 -7.30 -11.93
N GLY A 325 0.42 -8.43 -11.74
CA GLY A 325 1.53 -8.86 -12.60
C GLY A 325 2.84 -8.14 -12.27
N GLY A 326 3.96 -8.70 -12.74
CA GLY A 326 5.29 -8.19 -12.47
C GLY A 326 5.61 -6.90 -13.24
N PHE A 327 5.95 -5.84 -12.50
CA PHE A 327 6.30 -4.55 -13.06
C PHE A 327 7.79 -4.43 -13.36
N GLY A 328 8.63 -4.95 -12.46
CA GLY A 328 10.07 -4.76 -12.45
C GLY A 328 10.82 -5.50 -13.54
N TYR A 329 11.92 -4.92 -14.01
CA TYR A 329 12.84 -5.58 -14.93
C TYR A 329 13.89 -6.45 -14.25
N HIS A 330 14.25 -6.18 -12.99
CA HIS A 330 15.10 -7.08 -12.18
C HIS A 330 14.28 -8.17 -11.48
N ALA A 331 12.96 -8.01 -11.38
CA ALA A 331 12.04 -9.05 -10.94
C ALA A 331 12.05 -10.23 -11.92
N TYR A 332 11.97 -11.47 -11.41
CA TYR A 332 11.78 -12.64 -12.29
C TYR A 332 10.50 -12.46 -13.15
N GLY A 333 10.46 -13.13 -14.29
CA GLY A 333 9.41 -12.96 -15.27
C GLY A 333 9.41 -14.06 -16.32
N LYS A 334 9.09 -13.69 -17.56
CA LYS A 334 9.11 -14.60 -18.70
C LYS A 334 9.55 -13.85 -19.95
N ALA A 335 10.66 -14.27 -20.55
CA ALA A 335 11.16 -13.67 -21.77
C ALA A 335 10.07 -13.65 -22.86
N GLY A 336 9.86 -12.47 -23.46
CA GLY A 336 8.79 -12.24 -24.44
C GLY A 336 7.42 -11.92 -23.84
N TRP A 337 7.29 -11.85 -22.50
CA TRP A 337 6.10 -11.35 -21.83
C TRP A 337 6.35 -9.95 -21.26
N SER A 338 5.65 -8.95 -21.80
CA SER A 338 5.78 -7.55 -21.36
C SER A 338 5.50 -7.38 -19.87
N ARG A 339 6.35 -6.60 -19.19
CA ARG A 339 6.09 -6.07 -17.85
C ARG A 339 4.80 -5.24 -17.85
N ARG A 340 4.15 -5.09 -16.70
CA ARG A 340 2.85 -4.41 -16.65
C ARG A 340 2.53 -3.72 -15.34
N ALA A 341 1.65 -2.72 -15.41
CA ALA A 341 0.99 -2.10 -14.27
C ALA A 341 -0.51 -2.31 -14.35
N ARG A 342 -1.18 -2.38 -13.19
CA ARG A 342 -2.63 -2.35 -13.09
C ARG A 342 -3.11 -0.94 -12.81
N VAL A 343 -4.20 -0.54 -13.45
CA VAL A 343 -4.87 0.72 -13.20
C VAL A 343 -6.26 0.42 -12.65
N VAL A 344 -6.66 1.15 -11.62
CA VAL A 344 -8.00 1.08 -11.02
C VAL A 344 -8.63 2.45 -11.11
N SER A 345 -9.82 2.53 -11.69
CA SER A 345 -10.58 3.76 -11.80
C SER A 345 -11.92 3.63 -11.10
N VAL A 346 -12.12 4.49 -10.11
CA VAL A 346 -13.34 4.57 -9.32
C VAL A 346 -14.14 5.78 -9.79
N GLN A 347 -15.44 5.61 -9.99
CA GLN A 347 -16.33 6.65 -10.51
C GLN A 347 -17.45 6.91 -9.53
N LEU A 348 -17.67 8.18 -9.17
CA LEU A 348 -18.85 8.63 -8.43
C LEU A 348 -20.11 8.62 -9.31
N GLU A 349 -21.27 8.45 -8.69
CA GLU A 349 -22.53 8.71 -9.37
C GLU A 349 -22.75 10.21 -9.50
N LYS A 350 -23.14 10.64 -10.70
CA LYS A 350 -23.70 11.98 -10.95
C LYS A 350 -25.21 11.85 -11.11
N THR A 351 -25.95 12.62 -10.34
CA THR A 351 -27.42 12.68 -10.45
C THR A 351 -27.86 13.53 -11.65
N TYR A 352 -29.15 13.47 -11.98
CA TYR A 352 -29.74 14.31 -13.04
C TYR A 352 -29.58 15.82 -12.77
N ASN A 353 -29.65 16.24 -11.50
CA ASN A 353 -29.39 17.63 -11.08
C ASN A 353 -27.90 17.98 -10.97
N GLY A 354 -26.99 17.09 -11.38
CA GLY A 354 -25.55 17.36 -11.44
C GLY A 354 -24.78 17.18 -10.12
N GLU A 355 -25.42 16.67 -9.08
CA GLU A 355 -24.80 16.42 -7.77
C GLU A 355 -24.00 15.12 -7.78
N TRP A 356 -22.82 15.16 -7.16
CA TRP A 356 -22.02 13.96 -6.91
C TRP A 356 -22.56 13.20 -5.70
N ARG A 357 -22.69 11.87 -5.85
CA ARG A 357 -23.04 10.92 -4.78
C ARG A 357 -21.90 9.93 -4.57
N GLY A 358 -22.10 8.95 -3.68
CA GLY A 358 -21.12 7.89 -3.44
C GLY A 358 -20.76 7.09 -4.71
N VAL A 359 -19.77 6.22 -4.57
CA VAL A 359 -19.19 5.46 -5.69
C VAL A 359 -20.27 4.67 -6.45
N LYS A 360 -20.24 4.81 -7.77
CA LYS A 360 -21.09 4.10 -8.73
C LYS A 360 -20.42 2.85 -9.24
N SER A 361 -19.15 2.93 -9.65
CA SER A 361 -18.46 1.80 -10.26
C SER A 361 -16.97 1.82 -10.01
N ILE A 362 -16.37 0.63 -10.02
CA ILE A 362 -14.93 0.38 -9.96
C ILE A 362 -14.57 -0.41 -11.21
N LYS A 363 -13.61 0.10 -11.99
CA LYS A 363 -13.09 -0.50 -13.21
C LYS A 363 -11.59 -0.73 -13.09
N THR A 364 -11.07 -1.69 -13.84
CA THR A 364 -9.63 -1.91 -13.93
C THR A 364 -9.22 -2.24 -15.35
N TRP A 365 -7.95 -2.01 -15.66
CA TRP A 365 -7.25 -2.45 -16.86
C TRP A 365 -5.76 -2.58 -16.53
N LYS A 366 -4.97 -3.12 -17.45
CA LYS A 366 -3.50 -3.15 -17.33
C LYS A 366 -2.85 -2.38 -18.47
N ARG A 367 -1.65 -1.85 -18.19
CA ARG A 367 -0.74 -1.23 -19.18
C ARG A 367 0.48 -2.09 -19.35
N LEU A 368 0.78 -2.48 -20.59
CA LEU A 368 1.97 -3.25 -20.93
C LEU A 368 3.16 -2.32 -21.19
N ASP A 369 4.37 -2.75 -20.83
CA ASP A 369 5.59 -2.08 -21.27
C ASP A 369 5.96 -2.51 -22.71
N ASP A 370 5.10 -2.15 -23.64
CA ASP A 370 5.37 -2.22 -25.08
C ASP A 370 5.51 -0.80 -25.65
N PRO A 371 5.87 -0.61 -26.93
CA PRO A 371 6.05 0.72 -27.51
C PRO A 371 4.83 1.65 -27.41
N HIS A 372 3.62 1.11 -27.23
CA HIS A 372 2.36 1.85 -27.24
C HIS A 372 1.66 1.95 -25.88
N LEU A 373 2.25 1.38 -24.82
CA LEU A 373 1.57 1.19 -23.53
C LEU A 373 0.20 0.55 -23.71
N SER A 374 0.13 -0.56 -24.46
CA SER A 374 -1.14 -1.20 -24.79
C SER A 374 -2.00 -1.46 -23.55
N THR A 375 -3.29 -1.15 -23.68
CA THR A 375 -4.29 -1.48 -22.66
C THR A 375 -4.81 -2.89 -22.90
N ILE A 376 -4.80 -3.72 -21.86
CA ILE A 376 -5.42 -5.06 -21.89
C ILE A 376 -6.37 -5.24 -20.71
N ASP A 377 -7.23 -6.25 -20.82
CA ASP A 377 -8.09 -6.75 -19.73
C ASP A 377 -8.89 -5.66 -19.02
N SER A 378 -9.52 -4.79 -19.80
CA SER A 378 -10.43 -3.77 -19.28
C SER A 378 -11.73 -4.41 -18.78
N GLU A 379 -12.02 -4.28 -17.49
CA GLU A 379 -13.20 -4.90 -16.88
C GLU A 379 -13.84 -4.04 -15.77
N VAL A 380 -15.10 -4.33 -15.46
CA VAL A 380 -15.84 -3.72 -14.35
C VAL A 380 -15.74 -4.64 -13.14
N LEU A 381 -15.00 -4.22 -12.12
CA LEU A 381 -14.85 -4.97 -10.86
C LEU A 381 -16.13 -4.93 -10.03
N TRP A 382 -16.78 -3.76 -10.00
CA TRP A 382 -17.99 -3.55 -9.23
C TRP A 382 -18.85 -2.43 -9.82
N ASN A 383 -20.17 -2.57 -9.71
CA ASN A 383 -21.13 -1.52 -10.05
C ASN A 383 -22.30 -1.51 -9.06
N ARG A 384 -22.70 -0.33 -8.61
CA ARG A 384 -23.81 -0.16 -7.69
C ARG A 384 -25.11 -0.55 -8.40
N GLY A 385 -25.82 -1.53 -7.84
CA GLY A 385 -27.08 -2.06 -8.39
C GLY A 385 -26.98 -3.44 -9.08
N SER A 386 -25.78 -4.00 -9.29
CA SER A 386 -25.65 -5.35 -9.86
C SER A 386 -26.01 -6.48 -8.88
N ASN A 387 -26.06 -6.21 -7.57
CA ASN A 387 -26.36 -7.20 -6.53
C ASN A 387 -27.87 -7.35 -6.22
N GLY A 388 -28.76 -6.81 -7.06
CA GLY A 388 -30.21 -6.74 -6.79
C GLY A 388 -31.12 -7.54 -7.72
N ARG A 389 -30.61 -8.35 -8.65
CA ARG A 389 -31.44 -9.36 -9.35
C ARG A 389 -31.15 -10.74 -8.77
N ARG A 390 -31.68 -11.02 -7.58
CA ARG A 390 -32.15 -12.38 -7.29
C ARG A 390 -33.10 -12.71 -8.45
N LYS A 391 -32.73 -13.64 -9.33
CA LYS A 391 -33.73 -14.33 -10.15
C LYS A 391 -34.73 -14.88 -9.14
N LYS A 392 -35.95 -14.33 -9.10
CA LYS A 392 -37.07 -15.10 -8.57
C LYS A 392 -37.09 -16.36 -9.43
N ASN A 393 -36.81 -17.51 -8.81
CA ASN A 393 -37.28 -18.75 -9.42
C ASN A 393 -38.80 -18.60 -9.59
N PRO A 394 -39.35 -18.95 -10.76
CA PRO A 394 -40.80 -18.96 -10.95
C PRO A 394 -41.50 -19.90 -9.93
N ASP A 395 -40.76 -20.86 -9.39
CA ASP A 395 -41.25 -21.80 -8.40
C ASP A 395 -40.68 -21.46 -7.02
N GLY A 396 -41.56 -20.97 -6.14
CA GLY A 396 -41.24 -20.55 -4.78
C GLY A 396 -40.92 -21.72 -3.85
N SER A 397 -39.74 -22.32 -3.99
CA SER A 397 -39.16 -23.18 -2.96
C SER A 397 -37.80 -22.62 -2.51
N ASN A 398 -37.71 -22.32 -1.22
CA ASN A 398 -36.43 -22.11 -0.54
C ASN A 398 -35.85 -23.49 -0.21
N SER A 399 -34.57 -23.69 -0.53
CA SER A 399 -33.68 -24.66 0.12
C SER A 399 -32.48 -23.93 0.67
#